data_AF-A0A1H4L6X0-F1
#
_entry.id   AF-A0A1H4L6X0-F1
#
_cell.length_a   1.000
_cell.length_b   1.000
_cell.length_c   1.000
_cell.angle_alpha   90.00
_cell.angle_beta   90.00
_cell.angle_gamma   90.00
#
_symmetry.space_group_name_H-M   'P 1'
#
loop_
_entity.id
_entity.type
_entity.pdbx_description
1 polymer ?
#
loop_
_entity_poly.entity_id
_entity_poly.type
_entity_poly.pdbx_seq_one_letter_code
_entity_poly.pdbx_strand_id
1 'polypeptide(L)'
;MADLHRFFDNVARIEPISDPDGRLRQLARVIADFADSLLARPADMRARYALAMDFLEADPLSDLLSAQSPLLADSFSRAPDLLRRFGIAATPAHGRDIMLLTDALTFSRTLHASSPQLQLDVEGVVLSHLRSLPTGAVSDDA
;
A
#
# COMPACT_ATOMS: atom_id res chain seq x y z
N MET A 1 -5.93 -11.22 6.07
CA MET A 1 -5.69 -10.87 7.49
C MET A 1 -4.29 -11.27 7.93
N ALA A 2 -3.93 -12.56 7.95
CA ALA A 2 -2.55 -13.00 8.22
C ALA A 2 -1.51 -12.41 7.24
N ASP A 3 -1.91 -12.15 5.99
CA ASP A 3 -1.01 -11.68 4.94
C ASP A 3 -0.59 -10.21 5.10
N LEU A 4 -1.41 -9.39 5.75
CA LEU A 4 -1.13 -7.96 5.93
C LEU A 4 -0.12 -7.74 7.07
N HIS A 5 -0.29 -8.43 8.19
CA HIS A 5 0.73 -8.49 9.25
C HIS A 5 2.03 -9.13 8.75
N ARG A 6 1.94 -10.25 8.01
CA ARG A 6 3.12 -10.89 7.41
C ARG A 6 3.84 -9.94 6.44
N PHE A 7 3.09 -9.15 5.66
CA PHE A 7 3.67 -8.13 4.81
C PHE A 7 4.44 -7.10 5.63
N PHE A 8 3.82 -6.44 6.61
CA PHE A 8 4.51 -5.45 7.43
C PHE A 8 5.70 -6.05 8.22
N ASP A 9 5.61 -7.30 8.69
CA ASP A 9 6.72 -8.00 9.34
C ASP A 9 7.87 -8.28 8.38
N ASN A 10 7.57 -8.68 7.14
CA ASN A 10 8.58 -8.89 6.10
C ASN A 10 9.23 -7.58 5.70
N VAL A 11 8.44 -6.52 5.50
CA VAL A 11 8.93 -5.19 5.15
C VAL A 11 9.75 -4.58 6.28
N ALA A 12 9.37 -4.83 7.54
CA ALA A 12 10.13 -4.38 8.69
C ALA A 12 11.57 -4.93 8.70
N ARG A 13 11.83 -6.08 8.05
CA ARG A 13 13.15 -6.70 7.93
C ARG A 13 13.96 -6.25 6.72
N ILE A 14 13.37 -5.45 5.81
CA ILE A 14 14.07 -4.98 4.63
C ILE A 14 15.00 -3.82 5.01
N GLU A 15 16.29 -4.00 4.73
CA GLU A 15 17.26 -2.92 4.81
C GLU A 15 17.18 -2.09 3.52
N PRO A 16 16.95 -0.77 3.63
CA PRO A 16 16.98 0.13 2.47
C PRO A 16 18.38 0.13 1.85
N ILE A 17 18.45 -0.02 0.54
CA ILE A 17 19.73 0.13 -0.17
C ILE A 17 20.31 1.54 -0.04
N SER A 18 21.61 1.74 -0.21
CA SER A 18 22.22 3.06 0.08
C SER A 18 21.83 4.14 -0.95
N ASP A 19 21.60 3.76 -2.20
CA ASP A 19 21.28 4.68 -3.29
C ASP A 19 19.86 5.29 -3.13
N PRO A 20 19.69 6.63 -3.15
CA PRO A 20 18.38 7.27 -3.00
C PRO A 20 17.31 6.80 -4.00
N ASP A 21 17.60 6.75 -5.30
CA ASP A 21 16.61 6.31 -6.30
C ASP A 21 16.34 4.80 -6.17
N GLY A 22 17.38 4.03 -5.90
CA GLY A 22 17.31 2.61 -5.58
C GLY A 22 16.37 2.33 -4.42
N ARG A 23 16.43 3.09 -3.32
CA ARG A 23 15.51 2.93 -2.17
C ARG A 23 14.06 3.09 -2.58
N LEU A 24 13.76 4.13 -3.37
CA LEU A 24 12.40 4.37 -3.83
C LEU A 24 11.91 3.24 -4.73
N ARG A 25 12.76 2.72 -5.62
CA ARG A 25 12.44 1.54 -6.45
C ARG A 25 12.22 0.29 -5.61
N GLN A 26 13.07 0.05 -4.62
CA GLN A 26 12.94 -1.09 -3.70
C GLN A 26 11.60 -1.01 -2.95
N LEU A 27 11.24 0.17 -2.43
CA LEU A 27 9.95 0.36 -1.75
C LEU A 27 8.77 0.20 -2.70
N ALA A 28 8.84 0.77 -3.91
CA ALA A 28 7.80 0.61 -4.92
C ALA A 28 7.57 -0.85 -5.28
N ARG A 29 8.67 -1.61 -5.44
CA ARG A 29 8.64 -3.04 -5.70
C ARG A 29 7.95 -3.81 -4.58
N VAL A 30 8.30 -3.53 -3.34
CA VAL A 30 7.69 -4.15 -2.15
C VAL A 30 6.18 -3.92 -2.10
N ILE A 31 5.74 -2.69 -2.38
CA ILE A 31 4.30 -2.35 -2.43
C ILE A 31 3.61 -3.06 -3.61
N ALA A 32 4.26 -3.14 -4.76
CA ALA A 32 3.74 -3.85 -5.92
C ALA A 32 3.60 -5.36 -5.65
N ASP A 33 4.61 -5.99 -5.04
CA ASP A 33 4.57 -7.41 -4.65
C ASP A 33 3.45 -7.68 -3.64
N PHE A 34 3.15 -6.72 -2.76
CA PHE A 34 1.99 -6.80 -1.87
C PHE A 34 0.67 -6.77 -2.63
N ALA A 35 0.49 -5.83 -3.56
CA ALA A 35 -0.70 -5.79 -4.40
C ALA A 35 -0.86 -7.10 -5.21
N ASP A 36 0.22 -7.63 -5.77
CA ASP A 36 0.21 -8.91 -6.49
C ASP A 36 -0.19 -10.07 -5.55
N SER A 37 0.26 -10.08 -4.29
CA SER A 37 -0.14 -11.08 -3.30
C SER A 37 -1.64 -11.06 -2.98
N LEU A 38 -2.26 -9.86 -2.98
CA LEU A 38 -3.70 -9.71 -2.83
C LEU A 38 -4.43 -10.21 -4.09
N LEU A 39 -3.93 -9.86 -5.26
CA LEU A 39 -4.49 -10.25 -6.55
C LEU A 39 -4.39 -11.75 -6.84
N ALA A 40 -3.46 -12.47 -6.22
CA ALA A 40 -3.37 -13.93 -6.28
C ALA A 40 -4.61 -14.63 -5.69
N ARG A 41 -5.48 -13.89 -4.97
CA ARG A 41 -6.73 -14.37 -4.37
C ARG A 41 -7.93 -13.59 -4.92
N PRO A 42 -8.22 -13.69 -6.23
CA PRO A 42 -9.16 -12.79 -6.90
C PRO A 42 -10.60 -12.91 -6.39
N ALA A 43 -11.02 -14.09 -5.93
CA ALA A 43 -12.34 -14.29 -5.33
C ALA A 43 -12.50 -13.50 -4.02
N ASP A 44 -11.47 -13.52 -3.17
CA ASP A 44 -11.49 -12.83 -1.88
C ASP A 44 -11.49 -11.32 -2.06
N MET A 45 -10.74 -10.81 -3.04
CA MET A 45 -10.73 -9.38 -3.36
C MET A 45 -12.06 -8.92 -3.94
N ARG A 46 -12.67 -9.69 -4.85
CA ARG A 46 -14.02 -9.38 -5.34
C ARG A 46 -15.05 -9.38 -4.21
N ALA A 47 -15.00 -10.36 -3.32
CA ALA A 47 -15.90 -10.42 -2.17
C ALA A 47 -15.70 -9.21 -1.24
N ARG A 48 -14.44 -8.85 -0.92
CA ARG A 48 -14.11 -7.66 -0.13
C ARG A 48 -14.71 -6.39 -0.74
N TYR A 49 -14.53 -6.18 -2.03
CA TYR A 49 -15.01 -4.97 -2.69
C TYR A 49 -16.52 -4.96 -2.89
N ALA A 50 -17.15 -6.11 -3.18
CA ALA A 50 -18.61 -6.23 -3.21
C ALA A 50 -19.21 -5.87 -1.85
N LEU A 51 -18.67 -6.42 -0.76
CA LEU A 51 -19.09 -6.06 0.61
C LEU A 51 -18.87 -4.56 0.86
N ALA A 52 -17.71 -4.00 0.51
CA ALA A 52 -17.44 -2.57 0.71
C ALA A 52 -18.45 -1.67 -0.04
N MET A 53 -18.88 -2.06 -1.25
CA MET A 53 -19.87 -1.33 -2.04
C MET A 53 -21.29 -1.50 -1.49
N ASP A 54 -21.69 -2.72 -1.13
CA ASP A 54 -23.01 -3.01 -0.56
C ASP A 54 -23.20 -2.34 0.82
N PHE A 55 -22.12 -2.21 1.61
CA PHE A 55 -22.15 -1.58 2.93
C PHE A 55 -21.89 -0.07 2.92
N LEU A 56 -21.52 0.54 1.79
CA LEU A 56 -21.59 2.00 1.63
C LEU A 56 -23.05 2.50 1.75
N GLU A 57 -24.03 1.64 1.47
CA GLU A 57 -25.45 1.94 1.60
C GLU A 57 -26.05 1.56 2.97
N ALA A 58 -25.36 0.75 3.77
CA ALA A 58 -25.84 0.23 5.06
C ALA A 58 -24.89 0.61 6.22
N ASP A 59 -25.31 1.66 6.94
CA ASP A 59 -24.57 2.49 7.91
C ASP A 59 -23.66 1.76 8.96
N PRO A 60 -24.01 0.63 9.60
CA PRO A 60 -23.24 0.17 10.77
C PRO A 60 -21.91 -0.55 10.47
N LEU A 61 -21.66 -0.96 9.21
CA LEU A 61 -20.44 -1.70 8.83
C LEU A 61 -19.47 -0.88 7.98
N SER A 62 -19.87 0.33 7.57
CA SER A 62 -19.06 1.19 6.72
C SER A 62 -17.72 1.56 7.39
N ASP A 63 -17.71 1.85 8.68
CA ASP A 63 -16.48 2.16 9.44
C ASP A 63 -15.54 0.95 9.57
N LEU A 64 -16.09 -0.25 9.71
CA LEU A 64 -15.30 -1.49 9.83
C LEU A 64 -14.66 -1.94 8.49
N LEU A 65 -15.28 -1.56 7.37
CA LEU A 65 -14.87 -1.94 6.02
C LEU A 65 -14.20 -0.79 5.24
N SER A 66 -14.23 0.44 5.76
CA SER A 66 -13.55 1.61 5.19
C SER A 66 -12.14 1.79 5.74
N ALA A 67 -11.48 2.87 5.30
CA ALA A 67 -10.20 3.35 5.84
C ALA A 67 -10.20 3.61 7.36
N GLN A 68 -11.36 3.60 8.03
CA GLN A 68 -11.48 3.68 9.49
C GLN A 68 -11.41 2.32 10.20
N SER A 69 -11.30 1.23 9.45
CA SER A 69 -11.15 -0.11 10.01
C SER A 69 -9.99 -0.11 11.01
N PRO A 70 -10.18 -0.54 12.27
CA PRO A 70 -9.10 -0.62 13.26
C PRO A 70 -7.87 -1.41 12.75
N LEU A 71 -8.12 -2.32 11.81
CA LEU A 71 -7.10 -3.14 11.17
C LEU A 71 -6.30 -2.39 10.10
N LEU A 72 -6.98 -1.57 9.31
CA LEU A 72 -6.31 -0.65 8.39
C LEU A 72 -5.62 0.47 9.18
N ALA A 73 -6.18 0.90 10.30
CA ALA A 73 -5.61 1.92 11.18
C ALA A 73 -4.24 1.50 11.76
N ASP A 74 -4.07 0.26 12.25
CA ASP A 74 -2.74 -0.21 12.71
C ASP A 74 -1.73 -0.35 11.57
N SER A 75 -2.23 -0.67 10.38
CA SER A 75 -1.39 -0.76 9.18
C SER A 75 -0.97 0.62 8.67
N PHE A 76 -1.88 1.59 8.75
CA PHE A 76 -1.67 2.99 8.39
C PHE A 76 -0.76 3.68 9.40
N SER A 77 -0.79 3.30 10.67
CA SER A 77 0.08 3.89 11.70
C SER A 77 1.56 3.54 11.47
N ARG A 78 1.85 2.38 10.86
CA ARG A 78 3.21 1.90 10.56
C ARG A 78 3.76 2.38 9.22
N ALA A 79 2.91 2.77 8.28
CA ALA A 79 3.33 3.22 6.95
C ALA A 79 4.26 4.46 6.97
N PRO A 80 4.06 5.48 7.83
CA PRO A 80 4.98 6.62 7.93
C PRO A 80 6.38 6.24 8.41
N ASP A 81 6.49 5.31 9.37
CA ASP A 81 7.80 4.81 9.85
C ASP A 81 8.55 4.08 8.73
N LEU A 82 7.83 3.28 7.95
CA LEU A 82 8.37 2.63 6.77
C LEU A 82 8.88 3.66 5.76
N LEU A 83 8.06 4.64 5.39
CA LEU A 83 8.45 5.69 4.44
C LEU A 83 9.70 6.45 4.93
N ARG A 84 9.78 6.77 6.23
CA ARG A 84 10.95 7.41 6.84
C ARG A 84 12.22 6.57 6.72
N ARG A 85 12.14 5.25 6.94
CA ARG A 85 13.29 4.34 6.75
C ARG A 85 13.83 4.38 5.32
N PHE A 86 12.96 4.58 4.33
CA PHE A 86 13.34 4.69 2.92
C PHE A 86 13.75 6.11 2.51
N GLY A 87 13.96 7.03 3.47
CA GLY A 87 14.48 8.38 3.22
C GLY A 87 13.42 9.44 2.90
N ILE A 88 12.14 9.12 3.13
CA ILE A 88 11.03 10.04 2.86
C ILE A 88 10.68 10.81 4.15
N ALA A 89 10.54 12.13 4.08
CA ALA A 89 10.04 12.96 5.17
C ALA A 89 8.52 12.76 5.33
N ALA A 90 8.12 11.58 5.79
CA ALA A 90 6.74 11.15 5.80
C ALA A 90 5.93 11.70 6.99
N THR A 91 4.74 12.21 6.67
CA THR A 91 3.69 12.52 7.66
C THR A 91 2.72 11.34 7.76
N PRO A 92 1.86 11.28 8.79
CA PRO A 92 0.77 10.32 8.84
C PRO A 92 -0.13 10.33 7.59
N ALA A 93 -0.34 11.50 6.99
CA ALA A 93 -1.11 11.64 5.75
C ALA A 93 -0.45 10.88 4.59
N HIS A 94 0.87 11.01 4.41
CA HIS A 94 1.59 10.27 3.35
C HIS A 94 1.48 8.74 3.52
N GLY A 95 1.51 8.25 4.76
CA GLY A 95 1.30 6.82 5.05
C GLY A 95 -0.11 6.35 4.69
N ARG A 96 -1.13 7.19 4.91
CA ARG A 96 -2.50 6.90 4.48
C ARG A 96 -2.62 6.91 2.95
N ASP A 97 -2.06 7.92 2.30
CA ASP A 97 -2.18 8.11 0.85
C ASP A 97 -1.57 6.94 0.06
N ILE A 98 -0.38 6.46 0.45
CA ILE A 98 0.24 5.33 -0.23
C ILE A 98 -0.57 4.03 -0.09
N MET A 99 -1.21 3.84 1.06
CA MET A 99 -2.05 2.66 1.29
C MET A 99 -3.37 2.75 0.50
N LEU A 100 -3.98 3.93 0.42
CA LEU A 100 -5.16 4.17 -0.41
C LEU A 100 -4.84 3.98 -1.90
N LEU A 101 -3.67 4.47 -2.35
CA LEU A 101 -3.20 4.25 -3.72
C LEU A 101 -3.04 2.75 -4.01
N THR A 102 -2.45 2.00 -3.09
CA THR A 102 -2.25 0.56 -3.22
C THR A 102 -3.58 -0.20 -3.29
N ASP A 103 -4.56 0.15 -2.46
CA ASP A 103 -5.90 -0.44 -2.50
C ASP A 103 -6.64 -0.09 -3.79
N ALA A 104 -6.56 1.15 -4.27
CA ALA A 104 -7.15 1.57 -5.54
C ALA A 104 -6.57 0.82 -6.75
N LEU A 105 -5.25 0.60 -6.76
CA LEU A 105 -4.57 -0.21 -7.79
C LEU A 105 -5.02 -1.68 -7.73
N THR A 106 -5.15 -2.23 -6.52
CA THR A 106 -5.64 -3.60 -6.30
C THR A 106 -7.10 -3.75 -6.76
N PHE A 107 -7.96 -2.79 -6.43
CA PHE A 107 -9.35 -2.72 -6.88
C PHE A 107 -9.45 -2.68 -8.41
N SER A 108 -8.72 -1.75 -9.03
CA SER A 108 -8.70 -1.58 -10.49
C SER A 108 -8.30 -2.88 -11.18
N ARG A 109 -7.22 -3.55 -10.72
CA ARG A 109 -6.78 -4.84 -11.30
C ARG A 109 -7.73 -5.99 -10.99
N THR A 110 -8.43 -5.97 -9.85
CA THR A 110 -9.45 -6.97 -9.52
C THR A 110 -10.65 -6.88 -10.46
N LEU A 111 -11.11 -5.66 -10.80
CA LEU A 111 -12.20 -5.44 -11.75
C LEU A 111 -11.81 -5.78 -13.19
N HIS A 112 -10.58 -5.43 -13.58
CA HIS A 112 -10.08 -5.63 -14.95
C HIS A 112 -9.31 -6.95 -15.13
N ALA A 113 -9.49 -7.95 -14.25
CA ALA A 113 -8.76 -9.21 -14.33
C ALA A 113 -8.90 -9.92 -15.69
N SER A 114 -10.02 -9.70 -16.38
CA SER A 114 -10.32 -10.24 -17.72
C SER A 114 -9.84 -9.36 -18.88
N SER A 115 -9.24 -8.20 -18.60
CA SER A 115 -8.83 -7.19 -19.59
C SER A 115 -7.33 -6.89 -19.48
N PRO A 116 -6.45 -7.76 -20.02
CA PRO A 116 -4.99 -7.64 -19.90
C PRO A 116 -4.42 -6.31 -20.43
N GLN A 117 -5.13 -5.70 -21.37
CA GLN A 117 -4.75 -4.44 -22.04
C GLN A 117 -4.92 -3.21 -21.13
N LEU A 118 -5.64 -3.34 -20.01
CA LEU A 118 -5.92 -2.27 -19.05
C LEU A 118 -5.10 -2.42 -17.76
N GLN A 119 -4.08 -3.29 -17.75
CA GLN A 119 -3.27 -3.48 -16.55
C GLN A 119 -2.37 -2.28 -16.30
N LEU A 120 -2.64 -1.60 -15.19
CA LEU A 120 -1.80 -0.54 -14.67
C LEU A 120 -0.47 -1.12 -14.18
N ASP A 121 0.64 -0.45 -14.53
CA ASP A 121 1.95 -0.70 -13.94
C ASP A 121 1.95 -0.20 -12.48
N VAL A 122 1.67 -1.12 -11.55
CA VAL A 122 1.58 -0.82 -10.11
C VAL A 122 2.90 -0.27 -9.59
N GLU A 123 4.02 -0.90 -9.96
CA GLU A 123 5.35 -0.49 -9.51
C GLU A 123 5.68 0.91 -10.04
N GLY A 124 5.43 1.17 -11.32
CA GLY A 124 5.67 2.48 -11.94
C GLY A 124 4.81 3.61 -11.37
N VAL A 125 3.53 3.34 -11.09
CA VAL A 125 2.62 4.32 -10.46
C VAL A 125 3.06 4.62 -9.03
N VAL A 126 3.36 3.59 -8.23
CA VAL A 126 3.83 3.77 -6.85
C VAL A 126 5.17 4.51 -6.83
N LEU A 127 6.13 4.13 -7.67
CA LEU A 127 7.42 4.80 -7.77
C LEU A 127 7.26 6.29 -8.10
N SER A 128 6.38 6.62 -9.04
CA SER A 128 6.09 8.00 -9.42
C SER A 128 5.49 8.79 -8.25
N HIS A 129 4.58 8.16 -7.48
CA HIS A 129 4.04 8.76 -6.27
C HIS A 129 5.12 8.98 -5.21
N LEU A 130 5.96 7.98 -4.93
CA LEU A 130 7.04 8.08 -3.94
C LEU A 130 8.04 9.20 -4.29
N ARG A 131 8.37 9.38 -5.57
CA ARG A 131 9.23 10.48 -6.06
C ARG A 131 8.62 11.87 -5.88
N SER A 132 7.29 11.96 -5.76
CA SER A 132 6.60 13.23 -5.51
C SER A 132 6.61 13.64 -4.03
N LEU A 133 6.93 12.71 -3.13
CA LEU A 133 6.96 12.97 -1.70
C LEU A 133 8.23 13.71 -1.28
N PRO A 134 8.17 14.52 -0.20
CA PRO A 134 9.35 15.22 0.30
C PRO A 134 10.39 14.21 0.83
N THR A 135 11.65 14.40 0.44
CA THR A 135 12.77 13.61 0.96
C THR A 135 13.27 14.18 2.29
N GLY A 136 13.54 13.31 3.26
CA GLY A 136 14.18 13.69 4.52
C GLY A 136 15.71 13.65 4.40
N ALA A 137 16.41 14.50 5.15
CA ALA A 137 17.84 14.28 5.37
C ALA A 137 17.98 12.96 6.14
N VAL A 138 18.66 11.97 5.55
CA VAL A 138 19.09 10.78 6.29
C VAL A 138 20.17 11.28 7.22
N SER A 139 19.88 11.33 8.53
CA SER A 139 20.91 11.63 9.52
C SER A 139 21.88 10.46 9.52
N ASP A 140 23.08 10.66 8.96
CA ASP A 140 24.25 9.84 9.23
C ASP A 140 24.67 10.11 10.68
N ASP A 141 23.99 9.51 11.64
CA ASP A 141 24.53 9.36 12.99
C ASP A 141 24.44 7.89 13.39
N ALA A 142 25.63 7.28 13.37
CA ALA A 142 25.97 5.97 13.87
C ALA A 142 26.16 5.98 15.40
#